data_AF-A0A395JVI5-F1
#
_entry.id   AF-A0A395JVI5-F1
#
_cell.length_a   1.000
_cell.length_b   1.000
_cell.length_c   1.000
_cell.angle_alpha   90.00
_cell.angle_beta   90.00
_cell.angle_gamma   90.00
#
_symmetry.space_group_name_H-M   'P 1'
#
loop_
_entity.id
_entity.type
_entity.pdbx_description
1 polymer ?
#
loop_
_entity_poly.entity_id
_entity_poly.type
_entity_poly.pdbx_seq_one_letter_code
_entity_poly.pdbx_strand_id
1 'polypeptide(L)'
;MKHLKFFILCCFLTFSVSCGQQKKYIQYKVKEGETMRSIASKLDMKTKDLLRLNPDVARKPSANTVIVIPNKKSVTRVQPNKNIVKDKKKHLESKKAINEKETAKDDALEELKKNFVIYQVKKGDTFYALTRFYNVKQTDLLALNPELSEGLKTGQIIKIRPIVNEVASNITIYEDVIKEGISIKVALLLPFVTEENDSLQAEELFTRSRLANIVTDFYLGSEIAVDSLRKQGVNVTVNVYDTGRNSTKLNTILKDIDLDDNDVIIGPLYYEEAQFLSGKTSTPVVYPIYSKNQSKFTSSKLIKTSPEKEVFREELLTFLKDSISNQNIIVVGDGKFASDVSSKMIASTLEAHDSIAKVHVVKPKEGYIPRERFTNVLKPDTKNWLLLATDDKVIVSDAINSANSLADSLQMRVFTYNKGKAFEKIDNLKLARVNFTYVSDEYVDENSPMTKTFNAQYIKNNNALPSFYATKGFDITYDILIRLASGKKLKSTFKDGASFRVESKFDYNNKLLGTTENKGLFIVKYNKDLSLKRLK
;
A
#
# COMPACT_ATOMS: atom_id res chain seq x y z
N MET A 1 -57.11 -23.48 -5.72
CA MET A 1 -56.84 -22.17 -6.35
C MET A 1 -57.17 -20.94 -5.47
N LYS A 2 -57.08 -21.03 -4.13
CA LYS A 2 -57.25 -19.85 -3.25
C LYS A 2 -55.93 -19.35 -2.63
N HIS A 3 -54.89 -20.19 -2.55
CA HIS A 3 -53.57 -19.78 -2.07
C HIS A 3 -52.66 -19.16 -3.14
N LEU A 4 -52.93 -19.39 -4.43
CA LEU A 4 -52.16 -18.81 -5.53
C LEU A 4 -52.53 -17.32 -5.81
N LYS A 5 -53.77 -16.92 -5.51
CA LYS A 5 -54.22 -15.52 -5.66
C LYS A 5 -53.72 -14.61 -4.54
N PHE A 6 -53.49 -15.14 -3.34
CA PHE A 6 -52.90 -14.39 -2.22
C PHE A 6 -51.40 -14.14 -2.44
N PHE A 7 -50.68 -15.10 -3.01
CA PHE A 7 -49.26 -14.95 -3.32
C PHE A 7 -49.01 -13.93 -4.45
N ILE A 8 -49.87 -13.90 -5.48
CA ILE A 8 -49.80 -12.89 -6.56
C ILE A 8 -50.16 -11.48 -6.04
N LEU A 9 -51.08 -11.35 -5.07
CA LEU A 9 -51.40 -10.06 -4.46
C LEU A 9 -50.23 -9.51 -3.59
N CYS A 10 -49.49 -10.39 -2.89
CA CYS A 10 -48.29 -10.00 -2.15
C CYS A 10 -47.11 -9.62 -3.06
N CYS A 11 -47.01 -10.18 -4.27
CA CYS A 11 -45.97 -9.81 -5.23
C CYS A 11 -46.22 -8.48 -5.97
N PHE A 12 -47.48 -7.99 -6.02
CA PHE A 12 -47.79 -6.67 -6.59
C PHE A 12 -47.78 -5.52 -5.56
N LEU A 13 -47.87 -5.82 -4.26
CA LEU A 13 -47.79 -4.82 -3.19
C LEU A 13 -46.36 -4.47 -2.73
N THR A 14 -45.35 -5.21 -3.16
CA THR A 14 -43.93 -4.86 -2.91
C THR A 14 -43.32 -3.96 -3.98
N PHE A 15 -44.07 -3.60 -5.04
CA PHE A 15 -43.59 -2.76 -6.14
C PHE A 15 -44.16 -1.33 -6.17
N SER A 16 -44.91 -0.91 -5.14
CA SER A 16 -45.54 0.42 -5.10
C SER A 16 -45.39 1.17 -3.78
N VAL A 17 -44.19 1.11 -3.18
CA VAL A 17 -43.72 2.14 -2.24
C VAL A 17 -42.31 2.60 -2.64
N SER A 18 -42.18 3.12 -3.87
CA SER A 18 -41.14 4.10 -4.13
C SER A 18 -41.66 5.46 -3.70
N CYS A 19 -41.61 5.72 -2.39
CA CYS A 19 -41.67 7.09 -1.90
C CYS A 19 -40.47 7.82 -2.51
N GLY A 20 -40.69 8.54 -3.61
CA GLY A 20 -39.67 9.39 -4.22
C GLY A 20 -39.20 10.41 -3.20
N GLN A 21 -38.08 10.16 -2.55
CA GLN A 21 -37.39 11.19 -1.78
C GLN A 21 -37.01 12.30 -2.77
N GLN A 22 -37.60 13.48 -2.59
CA GLN A 22 -37.21 14.66 -3.33
C GLN A 22 -35.73 14.93 -3.05
N LYS A 23 -34.91 15.03 -4.11
CA LYS A 23 -33.48 15.32 -3.97
C LYS A 23 -33.31 16.64 -3.21
N LYS A 24 -32.60 16.59 -2.08
CA LYS A 24 -32.28 17.74 -1.21
C LYS A 24 -31.48 18.82 -1.93
N TYR A 25 -30.74 18.43 -2.96
CA TYR A 25 -29.98 19.30 -3.83
C TYR A 25 -30.26 18.98 -5.30
N ILE A 26 -30.17 20.00 -6.15
CA ILE A 26 -30.35 19.90 -7.59
C ILE A 26 -29.17 20.53 -8.32
N GLN A 27 -28.98 20.16 -9.59
CA GLN A 27 -28.00 20.80 -10.46
C GLN A 27 -28.55 22.11 -11.02
N TYR A 28 -27.72 23.14 -11.01
CA TYR A 28 -27.98 24.45 -11.57
C TYR A 28 -26.88 24.81 -12.56
N LYS A 29 -27.28 25.23 -13.76
CA LYS A 29 -26.34 25.63 -14.81
C LYS A 29 -26.14 27.14 -14.75
N VAL A 30 -24.91 27.57 -14.48
CA VAL A 30 -24.53 28.99 -14.35
C VAL A 30 -24.83 29.72 -15.67
N LYS A 31 -25.58 30.84 -15.59
CA LYS A 31 -25.85 31.71 -16.74
C LYS A 31 -24.70 32.70 -16.94
N GLU A 32 -24.58 33.25 -18.15
CA GLU A 32 -23.57 34.25 -18.47
C GLU A 32 -23.66 35.47 -17.52
N GLY A 33 -22.51 35.89 -16.99
CA GLY A 33 -22.40 36.98 -16.01
C GLY A 33 -22.76 36.63 -14.56
N GLU A 34 -23.22 35.40 -14.25
CA GLU A 34 -23.52 35.02 -12.87
C GLU A 34 -22.25 34.73 -12.05
N THR A 35 -22.27 35.15 -10.78
CA THR A 35 -21.23 34.85 -9.80
C THR A 35 -21.79 33.96 -8.69
N MET A 36 -20.94 33.26 -7.94
CA MET A 36 -21.38 32.49 -6.77
C MET A 36 -22.09 33.39 -5.75
N ARG A 37 -21.76 34.69 -5.70
CA ARG A 37 -22.44 35.68 -4.86
C ARG A 37 -23.85 35.97 -5.34
N SER A 38 -24.04 36.25 -6.63
CA SER A 38 -25.36 36.55 -7.19
C SER A 38 -26.29 35.33 -7.18
N ILE A 39 -25.74 34.13 -7.41
CA ILE A 39 -26.50 32.87 -7.33
C ILE A 39 -26.92 32.59 -5.88
N ALA A 40 -26.00 32.71 -4.92
CA ALA A 40 -26.33 32.52 -3.50
C ALA A 40 -27.38 33.52 -3.00
N SER A 41 -27.32 34.77 -3.46
CA SER A 41 -28.34 35.78 -3.15
C SER A 41 -29.72 35.42 -3.70
N LYS A 42 -29.83 34.91 -4.95
CA LYS A 42 -31.09 34.40 -5.51
C LYS A 42 -31.66 33.20 -4.73
N LEU A 43 -30.78 32.44 -4.08
CA LEU A 43 -31.12 31.27 -3.26
C LEU A 43 -31.40 31.62 -1.79
N ASP A 44 -31.25 32.89 -1.38
CA ASP A 44 -31.33 33.33 0.01
C ASP A 44 -30.38 32.56 0.95
N MET A 45 -29.12 32.40 0.52
CA MET A 45 -28.09 31.72 1.30
C MET A 45 -26.76 32.49 1.28
N LYS A 46 -25.89 32.23 2.26
CA LYS A 46 -24.57 32.86 2.29
C LYS A 46 -23.71 32.30 1.17
N THR A 47 -22.96 33.17 0.48
CA THR A 47 -22.04 32.78 -0.60
C THR A 47 -21.03 31.72 -0.17
N LYS A 48 -20.55 31.79 1.09
CA LYS A 48 -19.65 30.79 1.66
C LYS A 48 -20.27 29.39 1.72
N ASP A 49 -21.58 29.29 1.96
CA ASP A 49 -22.28 28.02 2.08
C ASP A 49 -22.52 27.42 0.69
N LEU A 50 -22.78 28.26 -0.33
CA LEU A 50 -22.86 27.80 -1.72
C LEU A 50 -21.50 27.38 -2.28
N LEU A 51 -20.43 28.08 -1.91
CA LEU A 51 -19.05 27.68 -2.23
C LEU A 51 -18.66 26.39 -1.52
N ARG A 52 -19.13 26.16 -0.29
CA ARG A 52 -18.92 24.90 0.43
C ARG A 52 -19.62 23.72 -0.25
N LEU A 53 -20.78 23.95 -0.87
CA LEU A 53 -21.47 22.94 -1.70
C LEU A 53 -20.75 22.67 -3.03
N ASN A 54 -19.85 23.57 -3.45
CA ASN A 54 -19.19 23.55 -4.76
C ASN A 54 -17.71 23.95 -4.62
N PRO A 55 -16.89 23.19 -3.86
CA PRO A 55 -15.56 23.61 -3.44
C PRO A 55 -14.59 23.80 -4.62
N ASP A 56 -14.81 23.11 -5.73
CA ASP A 56 -13.97 23.18 -6.94
C ASP A 56 -14.41 24.29 -7.90
N VAL A 57 -15.41 25.10 -7.53
CA VAL A 57 -15.96 26.16 -8.38
C VAL A 57 -15.46 27.52 -7.92
N ALA A 58 -14.73 28.20 -8.80
CA ALA A 58 -14.24 29.56 -8.53
C ALA A 58 -15.40 30.53 -8.22
N ARG A 59 -15.11 31.61 -7.48
CA ARG A 59 -16.13 32.60 -7.07
C ARG A 59 -16.88 33.25 -8.25
N LYS A 60 -16.24 33.30 -9.42
CA LYS A 60 -16.82 33.70 -10.71
C LYS A 60 -16.70 32.53 -11.71
N PRO A 61 -17.65 31.57 -11.72
CA PRO A 61 -17.62 30.45 -12.64
C PRO A 61 -17.88 30.90 -14.08
N SER A 62 -17.34 30.17 -15.05
CA SER A 62 -17.67 30.37 -16.46
C SER A 62 -19.14 30.03 -16.73
N ALA A 63 -19.73 30.64 -17.76
CA ALA A 63 -21.07 30.28 -18.22
C ALA A 63 -21.13 28.77 -18.52
N ASN A 64 -22.28 28.16 -18.27
CA ASN A 64 -22.54 26.71 -18.41
C ASN A 64 -21.87 25.78 -17.39
N THR A 65 -21.07 26.28 -16.45
CA THR A 65 -20.60 25.48 -15.30
C THR A 65 -21.81 24.94 -14.52
N VAL A 66 -21.80 23.64 -14.23
CA VAL A 66 -22.87 22.99 -13.45
C VAL A 66 -22.47 23.00 -11.98
N ILE A 67 -23.32 23.58 -11.14
CA ILE A 67 -23.13 23.67 -9.70
C ILE A 67 -24.31 23.01 -8.96
N VAL A 68 -24.09 22.57 -7.73
CA VAL A 68 -25.08 21.95 -6.86
C VAL A 68 -25.71 23.03 -5.97
N ILE A 69 -27.04 23.12 -5.97
CA ILE A 69 -27.80 24.09 -5.16
C ILE A 69 -28.88 23.41 -4.31
N PRO A 70 -29.30 23.99 -3.17
CA PRO A 70 -30.41 23.47 -2.36
C PRO A 70 -31.75 23.51 -3.09
N ASN A 71 -32.58 22.48 -2.90
CA ASN A 71 -33.93 22.43 -3.45
C ASN A 71 -34.92 23.24 -2.57
N LYS A 72 -35.35 24.43 -3.04
CA LYS A 72 -36.22 25.37 -2.29
C LYS A 72 -37.56 24.79 -1.84
N LYS A 73 -38.02 23.65 -2.39
CA LYS A 73 -39.26 22.99 -1.94
C LYS A 73 -39.10 22.15 -0.66
N SER A 74 -37.87 21.92 -0.18
CA SER A 74 -37.58 21.02 0.95
C SER A 74 -37.21 21.73 2.26
N VAL A 75 -37.22 23.06 2.32
CA VAL A 75 -36.72 23.81 3.51
C VAL A 75 -37.78 24.76 4.04
N THR A 76 -38.67 24.26 4.89
CA THR A 76 -39.31 25.10 5.90
C THR A 76 -39.59 24.31 7.17
N ARG A 77 -39.15 24.90 8.30
CA ARG A 77 -39.60 24.72 9.69
C ARG A 77 -38.85 23.73 10.57
N VAL A 78 -37.90 24.25 11.37
CA VAL A 78 -37.85 24.01 12.84
C VAL A 78 -37.29 25.27 13.52
N GLN A 79 -38.07 25.88 14.42
CA GLN A 79 -37.59 26.83 15.45
C GLN A 79 -37.30 26.05 16.75
N PRO A 80 -36.40 26.55 17.62
CA PRO A 80 -36.00 25.86 18.84
C PRO A 80 -36.82 26.31 20.06
N ASN A 81 -37.07 25.42 21.04
CA ASN A 81 -37.33 25.88 22.39
C ASN A 81 -36.78 24.96 23.49
N LYS A 82 -36.35 25.60 24.58
CA LYS A 82 -35.65 25.09 25.77
C LYS A 82 -36.62 24.73 26.93
N ASN A 83 -36.05 24.03 27.92
CA ASN A 83 -36.39 23.88 29.37
C ASN A 83 -36.89 22.48 29.78
N ILE A 84 -36.23 21.65 30.60
CA ILE A 84 -35.75 21.67 32.03
C ILE A 84 -36.58 20.70 32.92
N VAL A 85 -35.94 19.57 33.31
CA VAL A 85 -35.83 18.92 34.66
C VAL A 85 -36.86 17.90 35.22
N LYS A 86 -36.25 16.80 35.78
CA LYS A 86 -36.68 15.74 36.76
C LYS A 86 -37.72 14.70 36.26
N ASP A 87 -37.62 13.40 36.53
CA ASP A 87 -37.29 12.73 37.80
C ASP A 87 -36.81 11.25 37.62
N LYS A 88 -36.28 10.67 38.71
CA LYS A 88 -35.67 9.32 38.81
C LYS A 88 -36.69 8.16 38.85
N LYS A 89 -36.15 6.95 38.55
CA LYS A 89 -36.61 5.56 38.84
C LYS A 89 -37.40 4.82 37.75
N LYS A 90 -36.70 3.93 37.03
CA LYS A 90 -36.97 2.48 37.08
C LYS A 90 -35.78 1.71 36.50
N HIS A 91 -35.03 1.09 37.39
CA HIS A 91 -34.03 0.06 37.10
C HIS A 91 -34.75 -1.30 37.14
N LEU A 92 -34.22 -2.27 36.39
CA LEU A 92 -34.80 -3.60 36.07
C LEU A 92 -35.77 -3.65 34.88
N GLU A 93 -35.24 -3.41 33.69
CA GLU A 93 -35.70 -4.07 32.44
C GLU A 93 -34.61 -4.08 31.34
N SER A 94 -33.43 -3.49 31.58
CA SER A 94 -32.42 -3.22 30.56
C SER A 94 -31.38 -4.32 30.30
N LYS A 95 -31.47 -5.52 30.89
CA LYS A 95 -30.42 -6.55 30.72
C LYS A 95 -30.65 -7.56 29.60
N LYS A 96 -31.86 -7.63 29.01
CA LYS A 96 -32.16 -8.53 27.88
C LYS A 96 -31.96 -7.88 26.50
N ALA A 97 -32.18 -6.57 26.38
CA ALA A 97 -32.08 -5.82 25.12
C ALA A 97 -30.65 -5.37 24.73
N ILE A 98 -29.67 -5.52 25.63
CA ILE A 98 -28.27 -5.15 25.36
C ILE A 98 -27.53 -6.30 24.66
N ASN A 99 -27.81 -7.55 25.05
CA ASN A 99 -27.11 -8.73 24.54
C ASN A 99 -27.50 -9.09 23.09
N GLU A 100 -28.73 -8.77 22.68
CA GLU A 100 -29.23 -8.99 21.30
C GLU A 100 -28.76 -7.90 20.30
N LYS A 101 -28.41 -6.69 20.78
CA LYS A 101 -27.93 -5.60 19.92
C LYS A 101 -26.44 -5.66 19.62
N GLU A 102 -25.65 -6.29 20.49
CA GLU A 102 -24.22 -6.52 20.27
C GLU A 102 -24.01 -7.69 19.30
N THR A 103 -24.73 -8.81 19.47
CA THR A 103 -24.69 -9.95 18.54
C THR A 103 -25.12 -9.59 17.12
N ALA A 104 -26.20 -8.81 16.95
CA ALA A 104 -26.65 -8.37 15.62
C ALA A 104 -25.69 -7.39 14.92
N LYS A 105 -24.89 -6.62 15.68
CA LYS A 105 -23.86 -5.73 15.11
C LYS A 105 -22.63 -6.51 14.64
N ASP A 106 -22.23 -7.53 15.40
CA ASP A 106 -21.11 -8.38 15.02
C ASP A 106 -21.45 -9.23 13.79
N ASP A 107 -22.68 -9.76 13.70
CA ASP A 107 -23.15 -10.51 12.53
C ASP A 107 -23.19 -9.64 11.26
N ALA A 108 -23.68 -8.39 11.36
CA ALA A 108 -23.70 -7.46 10.24
C ALA A 108 -22.29 -7.01 9.80
N LEU A 109 -21.36 -6.88 10.75
CA LEU A 109 -19.98 -6.56 10.47
C LEU A 109 -19.25 -7.72 9.77
N GLU A 110 -19.48 -8.95 10.23
CA GLU A 110 -18.95 -10.16 9.58
C GLU A 110 -19.55 -10.37 8.18
N GLU A 111 -20.81 -10.04 7.96
CA GLU A 111 -21.42 -10.07 6.63
C GLU A 111 -20.84 -9.00 5.68
N LEU A 112 -20.52 -7.80 6.19
CA LEU A 112 -19.83 -6.78 5.41
C LEU A 112 -18.42 -7.21 5.03
N LYS A 113 -17.67 -7.86 5.94
CA LYS A 113 -16.31 -8.38 5.67
C LYS A 113 -16.29 -9.45 4.57
N LYS A 114 -17.39 -10.18 4.36
CA LYS A 114 -17.50 -11.16 3.27
C LYS A 114 -17.57 -10.50 1.89
N ASN A 115 -18.13 -9.29 1.80
CA ASN A 115 -18.46 -8.64 0.53
C ASN A 115 -17.64 -7.37 0.25
N PHE A 116 -16.98 -6.80 1.26
CA PHE A 116 -16.25 -5.55 1.15
C PHE A 116 -14.95 -5.59 1.95
N VAL A 117 -13.90 -4.95 1.42
CA VAL A 117 -12.81 -4.49 2.28
C VAL A 117 -13.37 -3.34 3.12
N ILE A 118 -13.36 -3.49 4.44
CA ILE A 118 -13.88 -2.47 5.36
C ILE A 118 -12.74 -1.79 6.11
N TYR A 119 -13.02 -0.60 6.66
CA TYR A 119 -12.07 0.15 7.48
C TYR A 119 -12.81 0.94 8.55
N GLN A 120 -12.28 0.94 9.78
CA GLN A 120 -12.78 1.81 10.84
C GLN A 120 -12.01 3.12 10.88
N VAL A 121 -12.71 4.23 10.69
CA VAL A 121 -12.13 5.58 10.63
C VAL A 121 -11.45 5.93 11.95
N LYS A 122 -10.15 6.19 11.92
CA LYS A 122 -9.32 6.65 13.03
C LYS A 122 -9.26 8.18 13.08
N LYS A 123 -8.87 8.72 14.24
CA LYS A 123 -8.67 10.16 14.42
C LYS A 123 -7.52 10.63 13.52
N GLY A 124 -7.77 11.62 12.67
CA GLY A 124 -6.77 12.16 11.74
C GLY A 124 -6.90 11.65 10.29
N ASP A 125 -7.79 10.68 10.04
CA ASP A 125 -8.04 10.23 8.68
C ASP A 125 -8.66 11.31 7.81
N THR A 126 -8.32 11.26 6.53
CA THR A 126 -8.93 12.10 5.50
C THR A 126 -9.35 11.24 4.31
N PHE A 127 -10.38 11.68 3.57
CA PHE A 127 -10.79 11.01 2.33
C PHE A 127 -9.62 10.81 1.38
N TYR A 128 -8.81 11.85 1.26
CA TYR A 128 -7.64 11.83 0.40
C TYR A 128 -6.64 10.75 0.84
N ALA A 129 -6.27 10.71 2.13
CA ALA A 129 -5.36 9.69 2.64
C ALA A 129 -5.91 8.27 2.44
N LEU A 130 -7.20 8.03 2.76
CA LEU A 130 -7.81 6.71 2.63
C LEU A 130 -7.92 6.26 1.16
N THR A 131 -8.37 7.14 0.26
CA THR A 131 -8.48 6.81 -1.17
C THR A 131 -7.13 6.49 -1.79
N ARG A 132 -6.06 7.22 -1.41
CA ARG A 132 -4.69 6.93 -1.83
C ARG A 132 -4.15 5.64 -1.22
N PHE A 133 -4.33 5.47 0.09
CA PHE A 133 -3.87 4.32 0.85
C PHE A 133 -4.51 3.01 0.40
N TYR A 134 -5.79 3.03 0.02
CA TYR A 134 -6.49 1.86 -0.50
C TYR A 134 -6.53 1.79 -2.03
N ASN A 135 -5.95 2.78 -2.73
CA ASN A 135 -5.97 2.93 -4.19
C ASN A 135 -7.39 2.86 -4.78
N VAL A 136 -8.35 3.51 -4.13
CA VAL A 136 -9.74 3.60 -4.59
C VAL A 136 -10.04 5.02 -5.04
N LYS A 137 -10.93 5.20 -6.03
CA LYS A 137 -11.37 6.55 -6.38
C LYS A 137 -12.26 7.09 -5.27
N GLN A 138 -12.18 8.39 -5.02
CA GLN A 138 -13.07 9.06 -4.07
C GLN A 138 -14.54 8.89 -4.44
N THR A 139 -14.87 8.90 -5.74
CA THR A 139 -16.21 8.66 -6.26
C THR A 139 -16.75 7.29 -5.86
N ASP A 140 -15.89 6.27 -5.93
CA ASP A 140 -16.28 4.88 -5.66
C ASP A 140 -16.44 4.68 -4.15
N LEU A 141 -15.55 5.29 -3.35
CA LEU A 141 -15.66 5.29 -1.89
C LEU A 141 -16.93 6.00 -1.39
N LEU A 142 -17.31 7.12 -2.01
CA LEU A 142 -18.56 7.83 -1.72
C LEU A 142 -19.79 7.07 -2.20
N ALA A 143 -19.70 6.35 -3.32
CA ALA A 143 -20.79 5.52 -3.82
C ALA A 143 -21.09 4.35 -2.87
N LEU A 144 -20.05 3.75 -2.28
CA LEU A 144 -20.19 2.66 -1.31
C LEU A 144 -20.66 3.13 0.07
N ASN A 145 -20.35 4.38 0.41
CA ASN A 145 -20.67 5.00 1.71
C ASN A 145 -21.26 6.39 1.50
N PRO A 146 -22.51 6.55 1.05
CA PRO A 146 -23.08 7.86 0.76
C PRO A 146 -23.06 8.85 1.95
N GLU A 147 -23.08 8.33 3.18
CA GLU A 147 -22.97 9.07 4.44
C GLU A 147 -21.66 9.86 4.59
N LEU A 148 -20.62 9.45 3.86
CA LEU A 148 -19.33 10.10 3.82
C LEU A 148 -19.37 11.50 3.18
N SER A 149 -20.46 11.85 2.50
CA SER A 149 -20.71 13.22 2.04
C SER A 149 -20.81 14.25 3.18
N GLU A 150 -21.08 13.81 4.41
CA GLU A 150 -21.09 14.67 5.60
C GLU A 150 -19.71 14.81 6.26
N GLY A 151 -18.69 14.12 5.75
CA GLY A 151 -17.35 14.05 6.33
C GLY A 151 -17.05 12.72 7.06
N LEU A 152 -15.77 12.47 7.34
CA LEU A 152 -15.33 11.29 8.10
C LEU A 152 -15.58 11.51 9.60
N LYS A 153 -16.31 10.58 10.24
CA LYS A 153 -16.53 10.56 11.68
C LYS A 153 -15.67 9.47 12.30
N THR A 154 -14.84 9.81 13.28
CA THR A 154 -14.00 8.83 13.99
C THR A 154 -14.86 7.71 14.59
N GLY A 155 -14.42 6.47 14.42
CA GLY A 155 -15.08 5.25 14.88
C GLY A 155 -16.08 4.66 13.90
N GLN A 156 -16.47 5.35 12.83
CA GLN A 156 -17.41 4.82 11.84
C GLN A 156 -16.73 3.78 10.92
N ILE A 157 -17.46 2.73 10.54
CA ILE A 157 -16.98 1.69 9.64
C ILE A 157 -17.38 2.06 8.22
N ILE A 158 -16.44 2.04 7.29
CA ILE A 158 -16.64 2.38 5.88
C ILE A 158 -16.24 1.20 4.98
N LYS A 159 -16.95 1.04 3.88
CA LYS A 159 -16.68 0.08 2.80
C LYS A 159 -15.68 0.70 1.83
N ILE A 160 -14.46 0.20 1.79
CA ILE A 160 -13.40 0.73 0.94
C ILE A 160 -13.64 0.37 -0.53
N ARG A 161 -13.87 -0.92 -0.82
CA ARG A 161 -14.15 -1.46 -2.16
C ARG A 161 -14.97 -2.75 -2.06
N PRO A 162 -15.80 -3.10 -3.07
CA PRO A 162 -16.42 -4.41 -3.12
C PRO A 162 -15.36 -5.49 -3.35
N ILE A 163 -15.58 -6.65 -2.76
CA ILE A 163 -14.90 -7.90 -3.10
C ILE A 163 -15.64 -8.43 -4.34
N VAL A 164 -15.09 -8.14 -5.52
CA VAL A 164 -15.60 -8.71 -6.78
C VAL A 164 -15.10 -10.15 -6.86
N ASN A 165 -15.93 -11.10 -7.31
CA ASN A 165 -15.53 -12.49 -7.58
C ASN A 165 -14.71 -12.65 -8.88
N GLU A 166 -14.11 -11.58 -9.36
CA GLU A 166 -12.89 -11.63 -10.17
C GLU A 166 -11.73 -11.59 -9.17
N VAL A 167 -10.72 -12.45 -9.32
CA VAL A 167 -9.66 -12.71 -8.32
C VAL A 167 -8.73 -11.50 -8.10
N ALA A 168 -9.28 -10.34 -7.76
CA ALA A 168 -8.58 -9.17 -7.26
C ALA A 168 -8.16 -9.47 -5.83
N SER A 169 -7.05 -10.21 -5.69
CA SER A 169 -6.30 -10.52 -4.47
C SER A 169 -6.88 -9.80 -3.25
N ASN A 170 -7.67 -10.53 -2.45
CA ASN A 170 -8.23 -10.07 -1.18
C ASN A 170 -7.07 -9.83 -0.20
N ILE A 171 -6.37 -8.71 -0.35
CA ILE A 171 -5.36 -8.29 0.60
C ILE A 171 -6.14 -7.76 1.80
N THR A 172 -6.32 -8.61 2.81
CA THR A 172 -6.69 -8.18 4.16
C THR A 172 -5.63 -7.18 4.61
N ILE A 173 -6.04 -6.02 5.10
CA ILE A 173 -5.12 -5.00 5.61
C ILE A 173 -4.99 -5.17 7.11
N TYR A 174 -3.76 -5.25 7.60
CA TYR A 174 -3.47 -5.29 9.01
C TYR A 174 -3.91 -3.98 9.68
N GLU A 175 -4.72 -4.09 10.72
CA GLU A 175 -5.11 -2.96 11.55
C GLU A 175 -4.15 -2.84 12.73
N ASP A 176 -3.47 -1.70 12.84
CA ASP A 176 -2.63 -1.41 14.01
C ASP A 176 -3.49 -1.37 15.28
N VAL A 177 -3.18 -2.27 16.23
CA VAL A 177 -3.85 -2.45 17.52
C VAL A 177 -2.80 -2.44 18.64
N ILE A 178 -3.07 -1.69 19.70
CA ILE A 178 -2.21 -1.61 20.88
C ILE A 178 -2.99 -2.12 22.09
N LYS A 179 -2.48 -3.18 22.73
CA LYS A 179 -2.99 -3.68 24.01
C LYS A 179 -2.56 -2.74 25.12
N GLU A 180 -3.49 -2.37 25.99
CA GLU A 180 -3.21 -1.50 27.14
C GLU A 180 -2.11 -2.08 28.05
N GLY A 181 -1.15 -1.22 28.43
CA GLY A 181 -0.03 -1.59 29.30
C GLY A 181 0.97 -2.57 28.69
N ILE A 182 0.93 -2.81 27.37
CA ILE A 182 1.86 -3.72 26.71
C ILE A 182 3.31 -3.23 26.84
N SER A 183 4.19 -4.17 27.19
CA SER A 183 5.64 -3.97 27.22
C SER A 183 6.28 -4.89 26.20
N ILE A 184 7.23 -4.36 25.43
CA ILE A 184 7.96 -5.08 24.39
C ILE A 184 9.45 -4.86 24.59
N LYS A 185 10.23 -5.93 24.55
CA LYS A 185 11.69 -5.91 24.54
C LYS A 185 12.20 -6.27 23.15
N VAL A 186 13.01 -5.41 22.57
CA VAL A 186 13.62 -5.63 21.25
C VAL A 186 15.13 -5.54 21.33
N ALA A 187 15.80 -6.51 20.73
CA ALA A 187 17.24 -6.47 20.50
C ALA A 187 17.53 -6.05 19.04
N LEU A 188 18.33 -5.00 18.86
CA LEU A 188 18.88 -4.59 17.57
C LEU A 188 20.32 -5.12 17.47
N LEU A 189 20.53 -6.09 16.58
CA LEU A 189 21.86 -6.67 16.32
C LEU A 189 22.36 -6.10 14.99
N LEU A 190 23.24 -5.11 15.07
CA LEU A 190 23.70 -4.36 13.90
C LEU A 190 25.24 -4.30 13.86
N PRO A 191 25.87 -4.45 12.68
CA PRO A 191 27.32 -4.44 12.55
C PRO A 191 27.86 -3.00 12.52
N PHE A 192 27.84 -2.31 13.66
CA PHE A 192 28.39 -0.95 13.80
C PHE A 192 29.91 -0.94 13.63
N VAL A 193 30.58 -2.04 13.98
CA VAL A 193 32.02 -2.20 13.92
C VAL A 193 32.72 -1.09 14.72
N THR A 194 32.22 -0.80 15.93
CA THR A 194 32.63 0.40 16.68
C THR A 194 34.09 0.35 17.09
N GLU A 195 34.60 -0.83 17.44
CA GLU A 195 36.01 -1.03 17.82
C GLU A 195 36.98 -0.73 16.68
N GLU A 196 36.63 -1.04 15.43
CA GLU A 196 37.50 -0.73 14.28
C GLU A 196 37.45 0.75 13.88
N ASN A 197 36.44 1.48 14.32
CA ASN A 197 36.15 2.85 13.89
C ASN A 197 36.31 3.88 15.02
N ASP A 198 36.79 3.48 16.20
CA ASP A 198 36.83 4.31 17.42
C ASP A 198 37.73 5.55 17.30
N SER A 199 38.74 5.49 16.44
CA SER A 199 39.76 6.51 16.22
C SER A 199 39.46 7.42 15.02
N LEU A 200 38.42 7.12 14.24
CA LEU A 200 38.05 7.89 13.06
C LEU A 200 37.14 9.07 13.43
N GLN A 201 37.40 10.23 12.84
CA GLN A 201 36.45 11.34 12.89
C GLN A 201 35.19 10.99 12.11
N ALA A 202 34.04 11.53 12.53
CA ALA A 202 32.74 11.22 11.94
C ALA A 202 32.73 11.48 10.42
N GLU A 203 33.24 12.63 9.98
CA GLU A 203 33.30 13.00 8.57
C GLU A 203 34.12 11.99 7.75
N GLU A 204 35.24 11.52 8.29
CA GLU A 204 36.09 10.52 7.63
C GLU A 204 35.39 9.15 7.55
N LEU A 205 34.79 8.72 8.67
CA LEU A 205 34.09 7.44 8.76
C LEU A 205 32.94 7.36 7.74
N PHE A 206 32.04 8.35 7.74
CA PHE A 206 30.87 8.33 6.89
C PHE A 206 31.18 8.64 5.42
N THR A 207 32.32 9.28 5.12
CA THR A 207 32.80 9.42 3.74
C THR A 207 33.31 8.10 3.17
N ARG A 208 34.02 7.30 3.97
CA ARG A 208 34.71 6.09 3.50
C ARG A 208 33.90 4.80 3.66
N SER A 209 33.06 4.72 4.69
CA SER A 209 32.39 3.48 5.06
C SER A 209 30.93 3.46 4.63
N ARG A 210 30.64 2.78 3.53
CA ARG A 210 29.26 2.47 3.13
C ARG A 210 28.51 1.70 4.23
N LEU A 211 29.20 0.81 4.94
CA LEU A 211 28.59 0.04 6.03
C LEU A 211 28.15 0.95 7.18
N ALA A 212 29.00 1.89 7.59
CA ALA A 212 28.65 2.84 8.65
C ALA A 212 27.40 3.64 8.27
N ASN A 213 27.33 4.17 7.03
CA ASN A 213 26.13 4.84 6.53
C ASN A 213 24.88 3.95 6.62
N ILE A 214 24.95 2.71 6.11
CA ILE A 214 23.80 1.78 6.13
C ILE A 214 23.32 1.50 7.56
N VAL A 215 24.25 1.19 8.45
CA VAL A 215 23.95 0.72 9.80
C VAL A 215 23.45 1.88 10.67
N THR A 216 24.12 3.03 10.62
CA THR A 216 23.68 4.23 11.32
C THR A 216 22.32 4.70 10.83
N ASP A 217 22.10 4.77 9.52
CA ASP A 217 20.80 5.19 8.98
C ASP A 217 19.67 4.25 9.44
N PHE A 218 19.87 2.94 9.32
CA PHE A 218 18.90 1.93 9.78
C PHE A 218 18.59 2.09 11.27
N TYR A 219 19.61 2.31 12.10
CA TYR A 219 19.45 2.55 13.53
C TYR A 219 18.63 3.82 13.81
N LEU A 220 18.99 4.95 13.20
CA LEU A 220 18.29 6.23 13.38
C LEU A 220 16.81 6.15 12.93
N GLY A 221 16.53 5.42 11.86
CA GLY A 221 15.15 5.12 11.46
C GLY A 221 14.39 4.29 12.49
N SER A 222 15.05 3.28 13.04
CA SER A 222 14.49 2.39 14.08
C SER A 222 14.19 3.15 15.38
N GLU A 223 15.05 4.10 15.77
CA GLU A 223 14.82 4.96 16.93
C GLU A 223 13.54 5.79 16.77
N ILE A 224 13.30 6.38 15.60
CA ILE A 224 12.07 7.13 15.32
C ILE A 224 10.83 6.23 15.40
N ALA A 225 10.92 4.98 14.94
CA ALA A 225 9.83 4.01 15.05
C ALA A 225 9.52 3.69 16.51
N VAL A 226 10.54 3.42 17.32
CA VAL A 226 10.40 3.16 18.76
C VAL A 226 9.77 4.36 19.47
N ASP A 227 10.27 5.57 19.21
CA ASP A 227 9.73 6.79 19.80
C ASP A 227 8.28 7.05 19.39
N SER A 228 7.93 6.71 18.15
CA SER A 228 6.56 6.82 17.65
C SER A 228 5.61 5.86 18.40
N LEU A 229 6.05 4.66 18.73
CA LEU A 229 5.26 3.68 19.49
C LEU A 229 5.17 4.03 20.98
N ARG A 230 6.25 4.53 21.58
CA ARG A 230 6.25 5.06 22.96
C ARG A 230 5.23 6.19 23.13
N LYS A 231 5.18 7.13 22.17
CA LYS A 231 4.18 8.21 22.15
C LYS A 231 2.73 7.71 21.99
N GLN A 232 2.54 6.49 21.49
CA GLN A 232 1.23 5.83 21.38
C GLN A 232 0.89 4.96 22.62
N GLY A 233 1.75 4.96 23.65
CA GLY A 233 1.51 4.25 24.91
C GLY A 233 2.10 2.85 24.99
N VAL A 234 2.91 2.42 24.02
CA VAL A 234 3.64 1.14 24.07
C VAL A 234 4.89 1.32 24.93
N ASN A 235 5.09 0.47 25.95
CA ASN A 235 6.37 0.46 26.65
C ASN A 235 7.39 -0.36 25.84
N VAL A 236 8.40 0.30 25.29
CA VAL A 236 9.43 -0.36 24.45
C VAL A 236 10.79 -0.24 25.12
N THR A 237 11.37 -1.39 25.49
CA THR A 237 12.77 -1.53 25.91
C THR A 237 13.60 -1.94 24.71
N VAL A 238 14.67 -1.19 24.42
CA VAL A 238 15.56 -1.43 23.28
C VAL A 238 16.94 -1.77 23.80
N ASN A 239 17.47 -2.92 23.38
CA ASN A 239 18.85 -3.30 23.58
C ASN A 239 19.57 -3.27 22.23
N VAL A 240 20.77 -2.70 22.17
CA VAL A 240 21.52 -2.55 20.91
C VAL A 240 22.87 -3.24 21.07
N TYR A 241 23.22 -4.09 20.11
CA TYR A 241 24.44 -4.89 20.14
C TYR A 241 25.19 -4.74 18.83
N ASP A 242 26.48 -4.40 18.93
CA ASP A 242 27.39 -4.37 17.78
C ASP A 242 27.82 -5.79 17.42
N THR A 243 27.38 -6.31 16.28
CA THR A 243 27.79 -7.65 15.81
C THR A 243 29.16 -7.65 15.13
N GLY A 244 29.73 -6.47 14.83
CA GLY A 244 30.98 -6.37 14.08
C GLY A 244 30.86 -6.96 12.66
N ARG A 245 31.96 -7.49 12.11
CA ARG A 245 31.98 -8.17 10.80
C ARG A 245 32.28 -9.67 10.90
N ASN A 246 32.34 -10.22 12.11
CA ASN A 246 32.78 -11.58 12.34
C ASN A 246 31.81 -12.36 13.22
N SER A 247 31.69 -13.66 12.92
CA SER A 247 30.87 -14.58 13.72
C SER A 247 31.40 -14.74 15.16
N THR A 248 32.65 -14.36 15.43
CA THR A 248 33.26 -14.42 16.77
C THR A 248 32.59 -13.47 17.75
N LYS A 249 32.34 -12.21 17.36
CA LYS A 249 31.69 -11.22 18.24
C LYS A 249 30.25 -11.61 18.55
N LEU A 250 29.53 -12.15 17.56
CA LEU A 250 28.19 -12.72 17.79
C LEU A 250 28.23 -13.90 18.79
N ASN A 251 29.25 -14.76 18.73
CA ASN A 251 29.44 -15.82 19.72
C ASN A 251 29.71 -15.28 21.13
N THR A 252 30.44 -14.18 21.26
CA THR A 252 30.67 -13.52 22.57
C THR A 252 29.36 -12.96 23.12
N ILE A 253 28.58 -12.25 22.29
CA ILE A 253 27.25 -11.74 22.68
C ILE A 253 26.37 -12.88 23.22
N LEU A 254 26.32 -14.01 22.53
CA LEU A 254 25.52 -15.18 22.93
C LEU A 254 26.00 -15.89 24.20
N LYS A 255 27.24 -15.65 24.65
CA LYS A 255 27.76 -16.19 25.92
C LYS A 255 27.41 -15.30 27.09
N ASP A 256 27.41 -13.99 26.88
CA ASP A 256 27.28 -12.99 27.94
C ASP A 256 25.82 -12.54 28.15
N ILE A 257 24.99 -12.68 27.12
CA ILE A 257 23.61 -12.17 27.08
C ILE A 257 22.66 -13.27 26.63
N ASP A 258 21.59 -13.48 27.40
CA ASP A 258 20.46 -14.30 26.95
C ASP A 258 19.57 -13.48 26.00
N LEU A 259 19.71 -13.71 24.69
CA LEU A 259 18.87 -13.02 23.71
C LEU A 259 17.40 -13.46 23.78
N ASP A 260 17.08 -14.59 24.42
CA ASP A 260 15.71 -15.07 24.62
C ASP A 260 14.91 -14.27 25.67
N ASP A 261 15.57 -13.35 26.39
CA ASP A 261 14.89 -12.34 27.22
C ASP A 261 14.14 -11.27 26.40
N ASN A 262 14.35 -11.23 25.08
CA ASN A 262 13.70 -10.28 24.17
C ASN A 262 12.48 -10.91 23.49
N ASP A 263 11.49 -10.10 23.14
CA ASP A 263 10.31 -10.55 22.39
C ASP A 263 10.62 -10.73 20.89
N VAL A 264 11.63 -10.00 20.39
CA VAL A 264 12.09 -10.05 19.01
C VAL A 264 13.52 -9.54 18.88
N ILE A 265 14.24 -10.11 17.91
CA ILE A 265 15.56 -9.65 17.48
C ILE A 265 15.43 -9.09 16.05
N ILE A 266 15.90 -7.87 15.81
CA ILE A 266 16.00 -7.27 14.46
C ILE A 266 17.49 -7.21 14.09
N GLY A 267 17.81 -7.79 12.93
CA GLY A 267 19.18 -8.15 12.56
C GLY A 267 19.55 -9.57 13.02
N PRO A 268 20.79 -10.03 12.81
CA PRO A 268 21.92 -9.39 12.14
C PRO A 268 21.67 -9.07 10.65
N LEU A 269 22.53 -8.22 10.07
CA LEU A 269 22.44 -7.84 8.65
C LEU A 269 23.07 -8.86 7.70
N TYR A 270 24.05 -9.66 8.17
CA TYR A 270 24.71 -10.67 7.35
C TYR A 270 23.95 -12.00 7.37
N TYR A 271 23.90 -12.66 6.20
CA TYR A 271 23.15 -13.91 6.01
C TYR A 271 23.65 -15.02 6.94
N GLU A 272 24.96 -15.20 7.01
CA GLU A 272 25.62 -16.25 7.79
C GLU A 272 25.36 -16.07 9.28
N GLU A 273 25.42 -14.82 9.77
CA GLU A 273 25.13 -14.46 11.16
C GLU A 273 23.66 -14.67 11.52
N ALA A 274 22.74 -14.24 10.66
CA ALA A 274 21.31 -14.46 10.86
C ALA A 274 20.95 -15.96 10.86
N GLN A 275 21.52 -16.74 9.93
CA GLN A 275 21.33 -18.19 9.88
C GLN A 275 21.89 -18.85 11.15
N PHE A 276 23.10 -18.47 11.58
CA PHE A 276 23.72 -18.99 12.79
C PHE A 276 22.90 -18.66 14.04
N LEU A 277 22.57 -17.38 14.25
CA LEU A 277 21.79 -16.91 15.39
C LEU A 277 20.44 -17.63 15.48
N SER A 278 19.74 -17.78 14.35
CA SER A 278 18.44 -18.45 14.31
C SER A 278 18.43 -19.92 14.73
N GLY A 279 19.61 -20.55 14.81
CA GLY A 279 19.80 -21.90 15.35
C GLY A 279 20.18 -21.92 16.84
N LYS A 280 20.38 -20.75 17.46
CA LYS A 280 20.82 -20.57 18.85
C LYS A 280 19.81 -19.89 19.76
N THR A 281 18.74 -19.32 19.20
CA THR A 281 17.70 -18.58 19.93
C THR A 281 16.32 -19.18 19.63
N SER A 282 15.41 -19.11 20.61
CA SER A 282 13.99 -19.40 20.41
C SER A 282 13.20 -18.17 19.94
N THR A 283 13.79 -16.98 20.11
CA THR A 283 13.21 -15.68 19.74
C THR A 283 13.12 -15.48 18.23
N PRO A 284 12.04 -14.85 17.71
CA PRO A 284 11.97 -14.49 16.30
C PRO A 284 13.12 -13.56 15.88
N VAL A 285 13.79 -13.91 14.78
CA VAL A 285 14.89 -13.16 14.19
C VAL A 285 14.42 -12.52 12.89
N VAL A 286 14.26 -11.21 12.89
CA VAL A 286 13.83 -10.42 11.73
C VAL A 286 15.06 -10.03 10.92
N TYR A 287 15.17 -10.58 9.70
CA TYR A 287 16.26 -10.29 8.77
C TYR A 287 15.88 -9.07 7.90
N PRO A 288 16.54 -7.91 8.09
CA PRO A 288 16.02 -6.63 7.60
C PRO A 288 16.50 -6.25 6.18
N ILE A 289 17.37 -7.05 5.56
CA ILE A 289 17.99 -6.73 4.26
C ILE A 289 17.87 -7.92 3.29
N TYR A 290 17.87 -7.64 1.98
CA TYR A 290 17.94 -8.68 0.97
C TYR A 290 19.36 -9.28 0.90
N SER A 291 19.44 -10.61 0.85
CA SER A 291 20.66 -11.35 0.51
C SER A 291 20.41 -12.29 -0.67
N LYS A 292 21.39 -12.44 -1.56
CA LYS A 292 21.33 -13.43 -2.65
C LYS A 292 21.23 -14.88 -2.15
N ASN A 293 21.63 -15.13 -0.90
CA ASN A 293 21.57 -16.44 -0.28
C ASN A 293 20.29 -16.66 0.54
N GLN A 294 19.41 -15.67 0.69
CA GLN A 294 18.27 -15.76 1.62
C GLN A 294 17.28 -16.90 1.27
N SER A 295 17.26 -17.36 0.02
CA SER A 295 16.47 -18.53 -0.41
C SER A 295 16.93 -19.84 0.23
N LYS A 296 18.14 -19.86 0.79
CA LYS A 296 18.73 -21.00 1.51
C LYS A 296 18.40 -21.01 3.00
N PHE A 297 17.78 -19.95 3.54
CA PHE A 297 17.36 -19.94 4.95
C PHE A 297 16.34 -21.04 5.23
N THR A 298 16.55 -21.82 6.28
CA THR A 298 15.66 -22.92 6.68
C THR A 298 14.99 -22.75 8.04
N SER A 299 15.49 -21.85 8.89
CA SER A 299 15.03 -21.74 10.27
C SER A 299 13.61 -21.16 10.37
N SER A 300 12.76 -21.81 11.17
CA SER A 300 11.43 -21.30 11.49
C SER A 300 11.43 -20.05 12.36
N LYS A 301 12.59 -19.62 12.88
CA LYS A 301 12.71 -18.41 13.70
C LYS A 301 13.01 -17.18 12.84
N LEU A 302 13.48 -17.39 11.61
CA LEU A 302 13.79 -16.31 10.68
C LEU A 302 12.54 -15.76 10.00
N ILE A 303 12.49 -14.43 9.93
CA ILE A 303 11.48 -13.65 9.21
C ILE A 303 12.21 -12.73 8.24
N LYS A 304 12.13 -13.02 6.94
CA LYS A 304 12.70 -12.18 5.89
C LYS A 304 11.76 -11.01 5.61
N THR A 305 12.27 -9.79 5.70
CA THR A 305 11.52 -8.57 5.39
C THR A 305 11.56 -8.20 3.91
N SER A 306 12.59 -8.65 3.18
CA SER A 306 12.75 -8.42 1.75
C SER A 306 12.20 -9.60 0.94
N PRO A 307 11.35 -9.37 -0.09
CA PRO A 307 10.82 -10.45 -0.92
C PRO A 307 11.90 -11.17 -1.76
N GLU A 308 11.65 -12.43 -2.12
CA GLU A 308 12.50 -13.14 -3.08
C GLU A 308 12.34 -12.59 -4.50
N LYS A 309 13.38 -12.70 -5.32
CA LYS A 309 13.36 -12.15 -6.68
C LYS A 309 12.35 -12.86 -7.57
N GLU A 310 12.07 -14.12 -7.30
CA GLU A 310 11.01 -14.88 -7.98
C GLU A 310 9.62 -14.28 -7.72
N VAL A 311 9.36 -13.74 -6.52
CA VAL A 311 8.06 -13.13 -6.16
C VAL A 311 7.77 -11.90 -7.01
N PHE A 312 8.79 -11.12 -7.39
CA PHE A 312 8.61 -9.96 -8.27
C PHE A 312 8.04 -10.35 -9.63
N ARG A 313 8.51 -11.47 -10.19
CA ARG A 313 8.02 -11.98 -11.47
C ARG A 313 6.61 -12.53 -11.34
N GLU A 314 6.33 -13.28 -10.28
CA GLU A 314 4.99 -13.79 -9.98
C GLU A 314 3.98 -12.65 -9.83
N GLU A 315 4.33 -11.61 -9.08
CA GLU A 315 3.46 -10.45 -8.85
C GLU A 315 3.13 -9.71 -10.16
N LEU A 316 4.13 -9.52 -11.04
CA LEU A 316 3.88 -8.96 -12.36
C LEU A 316 2.92 -9.84 -13.17
N LEU A 317 3.18 -11.14 -13.21
CA LEU A 317 2.37 -12.07 -14.01
C LEU A 317 0.92 -12.14 -13.52
N THR A 318 0.70 -12.17 -12.21
CA THR A 318 -0.64 -12.08 -11.63
C THR A 318 -1.32 -10.77 -12.04
N PHE A 319 -0.66 -9.63 -11.85
CA PHE A 319 -1.21 -8.33 -12.25
C PHE A 319 -1.57 -8.26 -13.75
N LEU A 320 -0.72 -8.84 -14.61
CA LEU A 320 -0.96 -8.86 -16.05
C LEU A 320 -2.16 -9.74 -16.40
N LYS A 321 -2.26 -10.95 -15.85
CA LYS A 321 -3.40 -11.86 -16.09
C LYS A 321 -4.72 -11.21 -15.71
N ASP A 322 -4.77 -10.56 -14.55
CA ASP A 322 -5.97 -9.87 -14.08
C ASP A 322 -6.36 -8.66 -14.96
N SER A 323 -5.41 -8.15 -15.77
CA SER A 323 -5.59 -6.96 -16.61
C SER A 323 -5.71 -7.29 -18.10
N ILE A 324 -5.52 -8.54 -18.50
CA ILE A 324 -5.49 -8.96 -19.90
C ILE A 324 -6.91 -9.07 -20.46
N SER A 325 -7.05 -8.65 -21.72
CA SER A 325 -8.30 -8.79 -22.49
C SER A 325 -8.03 -9.02 -23.97
N ASN A 326 -7.24 -8.19 -24.63
CA ASN A 326 -6.98 -8.31 -26.08
C ASN A 326 -5.64 -7.68 -26.51
N GLN A 327 -4.67 -7.61 -25.60
CA GLN A 327 -3.40 -6.94 -25.84
C GLN A 327 -2.48 -7.79 -26.73
N ASN A 328 -1.68 -7.11 -27.55
CA ASN A 328 -0.55 -7.73 -28.23
C ASN A 328 0.64 -7.79 -27.26
N ILE A 329 1.11 -8.99 -26.92
CA ILE A 329 2.16 -9.19 -25.90
C ILE A 329 3.49 -9.55 -26.57
N ILE A 330 4.53 -8.79 -26.21
CA ILE A 330 5.89 -8.98 -26.66
C ILE A 330 6.78 -9.11 -25.43
N VAL A 331 7.56 -10.18 -25.33
CA VAL A 331 8.58 -10.41 -24.31
C VAL A 331 9.94 -10.13 -24.93
N VAL A 332 10.76 -9.34 -24.25
CA VAL A 332 12.12 -9.00 -24.67
C VAL A 332 13.12 -9.67 -23.74
N GLY A 333 13.98 -10.49 -24.33
CA GLY A 333 15.10 -11.13 -23.62
C GLY A 333 16.45 -10.75 -24.24
N ASP A 334 17.53 -11.02 -23.52
CA ASP A 334 18.90 -10.74 -23.97
C ASP A 334 19.62 -11.95 -24.62
N GLY A 335 18.94 -13.10 -24.71
CA GLY A 335 19.51 -14.33 -25.25
C GLY A 335 20.45 -15.09 -24.31
N LYS A 336 20.70 -14.58 -23.09
CA LYS A 336 21.44 -15.31 -22.04
C LYS A 336 20.50 -16.28 -21.34
N PHE A 337 21.07 -17.34 -20.76
CA PHE A 337 20.32 -18.43 -20.14
C PHE A 337 19.23 -17.96 -19.15
N ALA A 338 19.57 -17.09 -18.21
CA ALA A 338 18.62 -16.62 -17.19
C ALA A 338 17.45 -15.82 -17.77
N SER A 339 17.73 -14.94 -18.76
CA SER A 339 16.70 -14.18 -19.47
C SER A 339 15.86 -15.08 -20.36
N ASP A 340 16.46 -16.08 -21.01
CA ASP A 340 15.77 -17.05 -21.86
C ASP A 340 14.80 -17.92 -21.05
N VAL A 341 15.22 -18.41 -19.89
CA VAL A 341 14.35 -19.14 -18.96
C VAL A 341 13.19 -18.24 -18.52
N SER A 342 13.47 -16.99 -18.15
CA SER A 342 12.44 -16.05 -17.72
C SER A 342 11.47 -15.70 -18.86
N SER A 343 11.98 -15.48 -20.07
CA SER A 343 11.18 -15.12 -21.24
C SER A 343 10.24 -16.26 -21.63
N LYS A 344 10.74 -17.50 -21.65
CA LYS A 344 9.93 -18.70 -21.92
C LYS A 344 8.85 -18.89 -20.87
N MET A 345 9.19 -18.74 -19.59
CA MET A 345 8.23 -18.88 -18.50
C MET A 345 7.13 -17.81 -18.55
N ILE A 346 7.50 -16.55 -18.83
CA ILE A 346 6.52 -15.47 -18.99
C ILE A 346 5.60 -15.75 -20.18
N ALA A 347 6.17 -16.12 -21.34
CA ALA A 347 5.39 -16.42 -22.54
C ALA A 347 4.39 -17.55 -22.28
N SER A 348 4.84 -18.70 -21.80
CA SER A 348 3.95 -19.86 -21.53
C SER A 348 2.87 -19.53 -20.50
N THR A 349 3.21 -18.75 -19.48
CA THR A 349 2.27 -18.36 -18.43
C THR A 349 1.16 -17.44 -18.94
N LEU A 350 1.47 -16.57 -19.90
CA LEU A 350 0.51 -15.63 -20.50
C LEU A 350 -0.29 -16.26 -21.64
N GLU A 351 0.31 -17.15 -22.43
CA GLU A 351 -0.39 -17.93 -23.48
C GLU A 351 -1.40 -18.94 -22.92
N ALA A 352 -1.26 -19.31 -21.63
CA ALA A 352 -2.27 -20.10 -20.93
C ALA A 352 -3.57 -19.32 -20.62
N HIS A 353 -3.61 -18.02 -20.87
CA HIS A 353 -4.80 -17.19 -20.72
C HIS A 353 -5.61 -17.21 -22.02
N ASP A 354 -6.91 -17.55 -21.96
CA ASP A 354 -7.77 -17.78 -23.14
C ASP A 354 -7.78 -16.62 -24.16
N SER A 355 -7.58 -15.39 -23.69
CA SER A 355 -7.53 -14.20 -24.54
C SER A 355 -6.19 -13.95 -25.25
N ILE A 356 -5.15 -14.74 -24.98
CA ILE A 356 -3.81 -14.58 -25.56
C ILE A 356 -3.49 -15.77 -26.45
N ALA A 357 -3.66 -15.57 -27.76
CA ALA A 357 -3.36 -16.61 -28.74
C ALA A 357 -1.85 -16.86 -28.91
N LYS A 358 -1.02 -15.83 -28.73
CA LYS A 358 0.43 -15.91 -28.95
C LYS A 358 1.17 -14.78 -28.25
N VAL A 359 2.31 -15.10 -27.65
CA VAL A 359 3.30 -14.14 -27.15
C VAL A 359 4.49 -14.11 -28.10
N HIS A 360 4.89 -12.91 -28.52
CA HIS A 360 6.09 -12.74 -29.35
C HIS A 360 7.33 -12.62 -28.45
N VAL A 361 8.39 -13.38 -28.74
CA VAL A 361 9.68 -13.23 -28.04
C VAL A 361 10.69 -12.56 -28.97
N VAL A 362 11.21 -11.41 -28.55
CA VAL A 362 12.24 -10.64 -29.27
C VAL A 362 13.57 -10.77 -28.53
N LYS A 363 14.63 -11.07 -29.29
CA LYS A 363 16.00 -11.26 -28.78
C LYS A 363 16.99 -10.47 -29.63
N PRO A 364 18.18 -10.14 -29.10
CA PRO A 364 19.22 -9.47 -29.85
C PRO A 364 19.74 -10.29 -31.02
N LYS A 365 20.23 -9.58 -32.03
CA LYS A 365 21.12 -10.07 -33.08
C LYS A 365 22.40 -9.24 -32.99
N GLU A 366 23.56 -9.89 -32.91
CA GLU A 366 24.86 -9.19 -32.83
C GLU A 366 24.96 -8.22 -31.63
N GLY A 367 24.35 -8.60 -30.49
CA GLY A 367 24.46 -7.85 -29.24
C GLY A 367 23.49 -6.67 -29.06
N TYR A 368 22.63 -6.39 -30.04
CA TYR A 368 21.59 -5.34 -29.95
C TYR A 368 20.28 -5.81 -30.58
N ILE A 369 19.17 -5.09 -30.37
CA ILE A 369 17.89 -5.38 -31.04
C ILE A 369 17.60 -4.30 -32.09
N PRO A 370 17.75 -4.60 -33.39
CA PRO A 370 17.32 -3.72 -34.47
C PRO A 370 15.84 -3.33 -34.36
N ARG A 371 15.51 -2.06 -34.66
CA ARG A 371 14.14 -1.52 -34.62
C ARG A 371 13.13 -2.37 -35.41
N GLU A 372 13.54 -2.90 -36.56
CA GLU A 372 12.70 -3.72 -37.43
C GLU A 372 12.11 -4.95 -36.70
N ARG A 373 12.85 -5.52 -35.75
CA ARG A 373 12.39 -6.68 -34.96
C ARG A 373 11.20 -6.33 -34.09
N PHE A 374 11.10 -5.08 -33.62
CA PHE A 374 9.93 -4.59 -32.90
C PHE A 374 8.78 -4.28 -33.86
N THR A 375 9.04 -3.57 -34.96
CA THR A 375 7.97 -3.20 -35.90
C THR A 375 7.30 -4.42 -36.56
N ASN A 376 8.01 -5.54 -36.69
CA ASN A 376 7.46 -6.79 -37.23
C ASN A 376 6.46 -7.50 -36.31
N VAL A 377 6.46 -7.18 -35.01
CA VAL A 377 5.60 -7.85 -34.02
C VAL A 377 4.58 -6.93 -33.38
N LEU A 378 4.79 -5.61 -33.45
CA LEU A 378 3.84 -4.61 -32.97
C LEU A 378 2.66 -4.48 -33.93
N LYS A 379 1.47 -4.21 -33.37
CA LYS A 379 0.22 -4.16 -34.14
C LYS A 379 -0.43 -2.78 -33.99
N PRO A 380 -0.92 -2.16 -35.10
CA PRO A 380 -1.75 -0.97 -35.02
C PRO A 380 -3.10 -1.29 -34.35
N ASP A 381 -3.80 -0.24 -33.89
CA ASP A 381 -5.16 -0.31 -33.32
C ASP A 381 -5.37 -1.28 -32.14
N THR A 382 -4.28 -1.77 -31.55
CA THR A 382 -4.30 -2.56 -30.32
C THR A 382 -3.27 -2.03 -29.32
N LYS A 383 -3.49 -2.36 -28.05
CA LYS A 383 -2.54 -2.09 -26.97
C LYS A 383 -1.38 -3.07 -27.08
N ASN A 384 -0.19 -2.53 -27.25
CA ASN A 384 1.06 -3.30 -27.33
C ASN A 384 1.75 -3.27 -25.97
N TRP A 385 1.91 -4.45 -25.38
CA TRP A 385 2.56 -4.65 -24.09
C TRP A 385 3.94 -5.27 -24.29
N LEU A 386 4.97 -4.54 -23.88
CA LEU A 386 6.36 -4.95 -24.00
C LEU A 386 6.90 -5.33 -22.62
N LEU A 387 7.21 -6.60 -22.39
CA LEU A 387 7.69 -7.11 -21.11
C LEU A 387 9.20 -7.34 -21.19
N LEU A 388 9.97 -6.56 -20.44
CA LEU A 388 11.43 -6.66 -20.39
C LEU A 388 11.83 -7.70 -19.33
N ALA A 389 12.34 -8.84 -19.81
CA ALA A 389 12.76 -9.99 -19.01
C ALA A 389 14.30 -10.12 -18.94
N THR A 390 14.98 -8.99 -18.83
CA THR A 390 16.45 -8.89 -18.82
C THR A 390 16.89 -7.70 -17.94
N ASP A 391 18.11 -7.80 -17.40
CA ASP A 391 18.84 -6.73 -16.72
C ASP A 391 20.01 -6.20 -17.56
N ASP A 392 20.09 -6.56 -18.84
CA ASP A 392 21.09 -6.08 -19.76
C ASP A 392 20.80 -4.64 -20.20
N LYS A 393 21.73 -3.73 -19.90
CA LYS A 393 21.60 -2.28 -20.15
C LYS A 393 21.40 -1.95 -21.62
N VAL A 394 22.06 -2.68 -22.52
CA VAL A 394 21.97 -2.42 -23.97
C VAL A 394 20.58 -2.82 -24.45
N ILE A 395 20.15 -4.03 -24.09
CA ILE A 395 18.87 -4.58 -24.52
C ILE A 395 17.68 -3.79 -23.96
N VAL A 396 17.74 -3.38 -22.69
CA VAL A 396 16.72 -2.51 -22.09
C VAL A 396 16.68 -1.16 -22.80
N SER A 397 17.84 -0.55 -23.11
CA SER A 397 17.91 0.72 -23.85
C SER A 397 17.30 0.60 -25.24
N ASP A 398 17.64 -0.45 -26.00
CA ASP A 398 17.11 -0.70 -27.35
C ASP A 398 15.58 -0.83 -27.34
N ALA A 399 15.06 -1.60 -26.38
CA ALA A 399 13.62 -1.82 -26.23
C ALA A 399 12.88 -0.52 -25.85
N ILE A 400 13.41 0.25 -24.90
CA ILE A 400 12.81 1.53 -24.49
C ILE A 400 12.86 2.56 -25.62
N ASN A 401 13.99 2.69 -26.33
CA ASN A 401 14.12 3.62 -27.44
C ASN A 401 13.18 3.23 -28.61
N SER A 402 13.09 1.93 -28.91
CA SER A 402 12.17 1.43 -29.94
C SER A 402 10.71 1.70 -29.57
N ALA A 403 10.31 1.42 -28.33
CA ALA A 403 8.96 1.72 -27.84
C ALA A 403 8.67 3.23 -27.87
N ASN A 404 9.62 4.08 -27.48
CA ASN A 404 9.49 5.54 -27.53
C ASN A 404 9.30 6.05 -28.96
N SER A 405 10.04 5.50 -29.93
CA SER A 405 9.97 5.91 -31.34
C SER A 405 8.61 5.61 -32.00
N LEU A 406 7.78 4.78 -31.36
CA LEU A 406 6.49 4.32 -31.85
C LEU A 406 5.33 4.74 -30.92
N ALA A 407 5.61 5.41 -29.80
CA ALA A 407 4.61 5.74 -28.78
C ALA A 407 3.58 6.78 -29.24
N ASP A 408 3.87 7.54 -30.31
CA ASP A 408 2.93 8.52 -30.86
C ASP A 408 1.92 7.90 -31.83
N SER A 409 2.29 6.79 -32.47
CA SER A 409 1.44 6.08 -33.44
C SER A 409 0.80 4.82 -32.86
N LEU A 410 1.39 4.23 -31.82
CA LEU A 410 0.94 2.98 -31.20
C LEU A 410 0.64 3.16 -29.71
N GLN A 411 -0.35 2.42 -29.23
CA GLN A 411 -0.66 2.37 -27.79
C GLN A 411 0.34 1.46 -27.08
N MET A 412 1.41 2.05 -26.55
CA MET A 412 2.50 1.31 -25.89
C MET A 412 2.37 1.29 -24.35
N ARG A 413 2.65 0.13 -23.76
CA ARG A 413 3.00 0.01 -22.34
C ARG A 413 4.19 -0.93 -22.16
N VAL A 414 5.21 -0.46 -21.46
CA VAL A 414 6.40 -1.28 -21.15
C VAL A 414 6.33 -1.75 -19.69
N PHE A 415 6.68 -3.02 -19.46
CA PHE A 415 6.69 -3.68 -18.17
C PHE A 415 8.07 -4.24 -17.83
N THR A 416 8.40 -4.31 -16.55
CA THR A 416 9.46 -5.20 -16.05
C THR A 416 9.16 -5.67 -14.64
N TYR A 417 9.60 -6.87 -14.29
CA TYR A 417 9.57 -7.33 -12.90
C TYR A 417 10.80 -6.87 -12.11
N ASN A 418 11.81 -6.29 -12.77
CA ASN A 418 13.01 -5.79 -12.10
C ASN A 418 13.53 -4.53 -12.81
N LYS A 419 13.25 -3.35 -12.23
CA LYS A 419 13.83 -2.10 -12.71
C LYS A 419 15.35 -2.12 -12.54
N GLY A 420 15.87 -2.32 -11.34
CA GLY A 420 17.31 -2.52 -11.10
C GLY A 420 18.25 -1.53 -11.81
N LYS A 421 19.50 -1.95 -12.04
CA LYS A 421 20.57 -1.10 -12.61
C LYS A 421 20.44 -0.83 -14.11
N ALA A 422 19.62 -1.62 -14.82
CA ALA A 422 19.48 -1.49 -16.27
C ALA A 422 18.77 -0.20 -16.68
N PHE A 423 17.96 0.35 -15.77
CA PHE A 423 17.11 1.52 -16.01
C PHE A 423 17.66 2.80 -15.34
N GLU A 424 18.70 2.72 -14.51
CA GLU A 424 19.28 3.87 -13.78
C GLU A 424 19.69 5.02 -14.71
N LYS A 425 20.17 4.72 -15.92
CA LYS A 425 20.61 5.71 -16.91
C LYS A 425 19.54 6.10 -17.93
N ILE A 426 18.31 5.60 -17.77
CA ILE A 426 17.21 5.90 -18.68
C ILE A 426 16.44 7.09 -18.13
N ASP A 427 16.30 8.12 -18.96
CA ASP A 427 15.55 9.33 -18.62
C ASP A 427 14.10 9.00 -18.20
N ASN A 428 13.64 9.56 -17.09
CA ASN A 428 12.30 9.38 -16.57
C ASN A 428 11.21 9.81 -17.58
N LEU A 429 11.46 10.81 -18.45
CA LEU A 429 10.56 11.21 -19.53
C LEU A 429 10.38 10.09 -20.56
N LYS A 430 11.46 9.36 -20.90
CA LYS A 430 11.39 8.19 -21.79
C LYS A 430 10.58 7.06 -21.18
N LEU A 431 10.70 6.85 -19.86
CA LEU A 431 9.93 5.84 -19.13
C LEU A 431 8.44 6.23 -19.05
N ALA A 432 8.15 7.50 -18.75
CA ALA A 432 6.80 8.05 -18.68
C ALA A 432 6.06 7.96 -20.02
N ARG A 433 6.73 8.30 -21.13
CA ARG A 433 6.14 8.28 -22.48
C ARG A 433 5.64 6.89 -22.89
N VAL A 434 6.29 5.83 -22.42
CA VAL A 434 5.91 4.44 -22.71
C VAL A 434 5.09 3.78 -21.58
N ASN A 435 4.49 4.59 -20.70
CA ASN A 435 3.70 4.14 -19.56
C ASN A 435 4.42 3.08 -18.71
N PHE A 436 5.73 3.23 -18.53
CA PHE A 436 6.59 2.23 -17.91
C PHE A 436 6.01 1.79 -16.55
N THR A 437 5.80 0.49 -16.41
CA THR A 437 5.18 -0.14 -15.26
C THR A 437 6.14 -1.20 -14.73
N TYR A 438 6.41 -1.22 -13.43
CA TYR A 438 7.40 -2.13 -12.86
C TYR A 438 6.97 -2.62 -11.48
N VAL A 439 7.52 -3.77 -11.10
CA VAL A 439 7.35 -4.31 -9.74
C VAL A 439 8.40 -3.72 -8.82
N SER A 440 7.98 -3.34 -7.62
CA SER A 440 8.83 -2.69 -6.62
C SER A 440 8.45 -3.20 -5.22
N ASP A 441 9.43 -3.41 -4.35
CA ASP A 441 9.23 -3.55 -2.89
C ASP A 441 9.19 -2.19 -2.18
N GLU A 442 9.22 -1.10 -2.96
CA GLU A 442 9.24 0.28 -2.51
C GLU A 442 8.19 1.12 -3.26
N TYR A 443 7.40 1.89 -2.51
CA TYR A 443 6.55 2.95 -3.06
C TYR A 443 6.27 4.01 -2.00
N VAL A 444 6.70 5.25 -2.25
CA VAL A 444 6.46 6.38 -1.36
C VAL A 444 5.31 7.22 -1.88
N ASP A 445 4.29 7.45 -1.04
CA ASP A 445 3.32 8.53 -1.26
C ASP A 445 3.75 9.76 -0.45
N GLU A 446 4.45 10.69 -1.11
CA GLU A 446 4.94 11.95 -0.50
C GLU A 446 3.84 12.79 0.14
N ASN A 447 2.58 12.57 -0.25
CA ASN A 447 1.45 13.28 0.32
C ASN A 447 0.86 12.61 1.57
N SER A 448 1.26 11.38 1.88
CA SER A 448 0.80 10.62 3.04
C SER A 448 1.17 11.32 4.35
N PRO A 449 0.24 11.42 5.32
CA PRO A 449 0.54 11.94 6.66
C PRO A 449 1.69 11.20 7.34
N MET A 450 1.79 9.88 7.14
CA MET A 450 2.85 9.05 7.73
C MET A 450 4.22 9.45 7.17
N THR A 451 4.36 9.55 5.85
CA THR A 451 5.61 9.98 5.18
C THR A 451 6.01 11.39 5.61
N LYS A 452 5.08 12.35 5.60
CA LYS A 452 5.36 13.73 6.04
C LYS A 452 5.81 13.79 7.50
N THR A 453 5.17 13.01 8.37
CA THR A 453 5.50 12.96 9.80
C THR A 453 6.89 12.36 10.01
N PHE A 454 7.16 11.22 9.37
CA PHE A 454 8.47 10.56 9.44
C PHE A 454 9.58 11.48 8.92
N ASN A 455 9.42 12.06 7.73
CA ASN A 455 10.42 12.97 7.14
C ASN A 455 10.67 14.18 8.04
N ALA A 456 9.62 14.80 8.60
CA ALA A 456 9.77 15.93 9.50
C ALA A 456 10.48 15.55 10.81
N GLN A 457 10.18 14.38 11.39
CA GLN A 457 10.87 13.87 12.57
C GLN A 457 12.35 13.57 12.28
N TYR A 458 12.63 12.93 11.15
CA TYR A 458 13.99 12.58 10.75
C TYR A 458 14.84 13.83 10.49
N ILE A 459 14.31 14.82 9.75
CA ILE A 459 15.00 16.11 9.53
C ILE A 459 15.27 16.80 10.88
N LYS A 460 14.27 16.83 11.77
CA LYS A 460 14.42 17.47 13.08
C LYS A 460 15.51 16.82 13.92
N ASN A 461 15.60 15.49 13.91
CA ASN A 461 16.52 14.75 14.77
C ASN A 461 17.93 14.66 14.17
N ASN A 462 18.05 14.62 12.84
CA ASN A 462 19.30 14.25 12.16
C ASN A 462 19.81 15.34 11.20
N ASN A 463 19.10 16.46 11.04
CA ASN A 463 19.42 17.54 10.09
C ASN A 463 19.66 17.07 8.64
N ALA A 464 19.03 15.96 8.25
CA ALA A 464 19.14 15.36 6.93
C ALA A 464 17.79 14.81 6.46
N LEU A 465 17.64 14.60 5.15
CA LEU A 465 16.53 13.83 4.62
C LEU A 465 16.76 12.34 4.91
N PRO A 466 15.70 11.54 5.18
CA PRO A 466 15.86 10.12 5.41
C PRO A 466 16.39 9.43 4.15
N SER A 467 17.40 8.58 4.33
CA SER A 467 17.85 7.68 3.28
C SER A 467 16.91 6.49 3.14
N PHE A 468 17.13 5.68 2.11
CA PHE A 468 16.49 4.37 1.97
C PHE A 468 16.67 3.51 3.23
N TYR A 469 17.89 3.42 3.77
CA TYR A 469 18.16 2.58 4.93
C TYR A 469 17.52 3.12 6.21
N ALA A 470 17.42 4.45 6.35
CA ALA A 470 16.66 5.06 7.43
C ALA A 470 15.16 4.76 7.34
N THR A 471 14.60 4.84 6.15
CA THR A 471 13.17 4.51 5.94
C THR A 471 12.91 3.02 6.19
N LYS A 472 13.80 2.12 5.74
CA LYS A 472 13.72 0.69 6.08
C LYS A 472 13.83 0.41 7.58
N GLY A 473 14.74 1.09 8.27
CA GLY A 473 14.87 1.01 9.73
C GLY A 473 13.57 1.38 10.43
N PHE A 474 12.94 2.48 10.01
CA PHE A 474 11.63 2.88 10.52
C PHE A 474 10.53 1.86 10.18
N ASP A 475 10.36 1.52 8.90
CA ASP A 475 9.27 0.68 8.41
C ASP A 475 9.28 -0.71 9.05
N ILE A 476 10.45 -1.36 9.11
CA ILE A 476 10.60 -2.71 9.66
C ILE A 476 10.39 -2.68 11.16
N THR A 477 11.06 -1.78 11.87
CA THR A 477 10.95 -1.70 13.33
C THR A 477 9.53 -1.34 13.75
N TYR A 478 8.91 -0.36 13.09
CA TYR A 478 7.52 0.01 13.38
C TYR A 478 6.57 -1.16 13.12
N ASP A 479 6.66 -1.83 11.97
CA ASP A 479 5.75 -2.91 11.60
C ASP A 479 5.81 -4.11 12.56
N ILE A 480 7.03 -4.52 12.91
CA ILE A 480 7.24 -5.65 13.82
C ILE A 480 6.74 -5.32 15.22
N LEU A 481 7.09 -4.14 15.74
CA LEU A 481 6.74 -3.76 17.10
C LEU A 481 5.25 -3.43 17.24
N ILE A 482 4.60 -2.81 16.24
CA ILE A 482 3.14 -2.58 16.30
C ILE A 482 2.36 -3.91 16.22
N ARG A 483 2.88 -4.91 15.49
CA ARG A 483 2.30 -6.27 15.50
C ARG A 483 2.41 -6.93 16.87
N LEU A 484 3.56 -6.82 17.53
CA LEU A 484 3.72 -7.29 18.91
C LEU A 484 2.89 -6.49 19.92
N ALA A 485 2.70 -5.19 19.69
CA ALA A 485 1.89 -4.32 20.54
C ALA A 485 0.43 -4.76 20.63
N SER A 486 -0.06 -5.56 19.68
CA SER A 486 -1.38 -6.17 19.76
C SER A 486 -1.51 -7.21 20.90
N GLY A 487 -0.40 -7.58 21.56
CA GLY A 487 -0.34 -8.61 22.60
C GLY A 487 -0.40 -10.04 22.07
N LYS A 488 -0.34 -10.24 20.74
CA LYS A 488 -0.29 -11.57 20.10
C LYS A 488 1.17 -11.95 19.81
N LYS A 489 1.44 -13.25 19.65
CA LYS A 489 2.73 -13.73 19.14
C LYS A 489 2.96 -13.18 17.73
N LEU A 490 4.16 -12.67 17.44
CA LEU A 490 4.48 -12.00 16.15
C LEU A 490 3.97 -12.78 14.93
N LYS A 491 4.34 -14.06 14.80
CA LYS A 491 3.94 -14.89 13.65
C LYS A 491 2.43 -15.06 13.50
N SER A 492 1.66 -15.07 14.59
CA SER A 492 0.21 -15.22 14.49
C SER A 492 -0.48 -13.97 13.97
N THR A 493 0.19 -12.81 13.96
CA THR A 493 -0.32 -11.56 13.39
C THR A 493 -0.19 -11.51 11.87
N PHE A 494 0.67 -12.33 11.26
CA PHE A 494 0.90 -12.29 9.81
C PHE A 494 -0.32 -12.70 8.99
N LYS A 495 -1.21 -13.53 9.57
CA LYS A 495 -2.50 -13.86 8.97
C LYS A 495 -3.54 -12.74 9.07
N ASP A 496 -3.30 -11.74 9.94
CA ASP A 496 -4.24 -10.63 10.17
C ASP A 496 -4.15 -9.56 9.06
N GLY A 497 -3.29 -9.76 8.06
CA GLY A 497 -3.25 -8.97 6.83
C GLY A 497 -1.90 -8.32 6.54
N ALA A 498 -1.84 -7.70 5.37
CA ALA A 498 -0.71 -6.93 4.90
C ALA A 498 -0.73 -5.51 5.47
N SER A 499 0.42 -4.95 5.74
CA SER A 499 0.60 -3.57 6.22
C SER A 499 1.36 -2.74 5.20
N PHE A 500 1.11 -1.43 5.23
CA PHE A 500 1.81 -0.43 4.43
C PHE A 500 2.43 0.57 5.38
N ARG A 501 3.73 0.80 5.24
CA ARG A 501 4.49 1.78 6.00
C ARG A 501 4.95 2.90 5.05
N VAL A 502 6.00 3.64 5.38
CA VAL A 502 6.39 4.86 4.63
C VAL A 502 6.69 4.52 3.17
N GLU A 503 7.46 3.46 2.93
CA GLU A 503 7.79 3.00 1.59
C GLU A 503 7.49 1.51 1.36
N SER A 504 7.42 0.73 2.44
CA SER A 504 7.37 -0.73 2.40
C SER A 504 5.95 -1.27 2.51
N LYS A 505 5.72 -2.41 1.84
CA LYS A 505 4.56 -3.28 2.07
C LYS A 505 5.04 -4.56 2.73
N PHE A 506 4.35 -4.98 3.79
CA PHE A 506 4.61 -6.23 4.48
C PHE A 506 3.40 -7.15 4.35
N ASP A 507 3.55 -8.22 3.57
CA ASP A 507 2.56 -9.27 3.36
C ASP A 507 3.24 -10.62 3.63
N TYR A 508 3.41 -10.93 4.92
CA TYR A 508 4.16 -12.10 5.35
C TYR A 508 3.39 -13.39 5.10
N ASN A 509 4.07 -14.41 4.58
CA ASN A 509 3.50 -15.74 4.53
C ASN A 509 3.28 -16.29 5.94
N ASN A 510 2.14 -16.97 6.15
CA ASN A 510 1.84 -17.61 7.42
C ASN A 510 2.34 -19.07 7.42
N LYS A 511 3.66 -19.26 7.38
CA LYS A 511 4.28 -20.59 7.46
C LYS A 511 4.58 -20.95 8.92
N LEU A 512 3.98 -22.06 9.39
CA LEU A 512 4.28 -22.64 10.71
C LEU A 512 5.68 -23.27 10.74
N LEU A 513 6.06 -23.91 9.63
CA LEU A 513 7.36 -24.55 9.42
C LEU A 513 8.19 -23.78 8.38
N GLY A 514 9.49 -23.69 8.61
CA GLY A 514 10.42 -22.98 7.73
C GLY A 514 10.38 -21.45 7.87
N THR A 515 11.23 -20.80 7.09
CA THR A 515 11.46 -19.36 7.11
C THR A 515 10.21 -18.58 6.69
N THR A 516 9.83 -17.59 7.48
CA THR A 516 8.77 -16.65 7.12
C THR A 516 9.32 -15.65 6.11
N GLU A 517 8.50 -15.28 5.12
CA GLU A 517 8.90 -14.40 4.02
C GLU A 517 7.85 -13.33 3.76
N ASN A 518 8.30 -12.09 3.61
CA ASN A 518 7.50 -11.00 3.07
C ASN A 518 7.27 -11.19 1.56
N LYS A 519 6.02 -11.14 1.11
CA LYS A 519 5.63 -11.09 -0.31
C LYS A 519 5.09 -9.72 -0.73
N GLY A 520 5.17 -8.74 0.15
CA GLY A 520 4.66 -7.40 -0.05
C GLY A 520 5.40 -6.68 -1.17
N LEU A 521 4.70 -6.55 -2.30
CA LEU A 521 5.17 -5.83 -3.48
C LEU A 521 4.11 -4.87 -4.00
N PHE A 522 4.58 -3.89 -4.77
CA PHE A 522 3.81 -2.88 -5.46
C PHE A 522 3.94 -3.05 -6.97
N ILE A 523 2.87 -2.72 -7.70
CA ILE A 523 2.95 -2.47 -9.13
C ILE A 523 2.96 -0.95 -9.32
N VAL A 524 4.08 -0.39 -9.78
CA VAL A 524 4.28 1.06 -9.91
C VAL A 524 4.30 1.46 -11.38
N LYS A 525 3.60 2.54 -11.72
CA LYS A 525 3.52 3.08 -13.07
C LYS A 525 4.02 4.52 -13.11
N TYR A 526 4.86 4.84 -14.09
CA TYR A 526 5.15 6.21 -14.47
C TYR A 526 3.95 6.84 -15.19
N ASN A 527 3.60 8.06 -14.80
CA ASN A 527 2.64 8.91 -15.50
C ASN A 527 3.36 9.93 -16.38
N LYS A 528 2.62 10.54 -17.32
CA LYS A 528 3.16 11.54 -18.25
C LYS A 528 3.72 12.79 -17.57
N ASP A 529 3.23 13.11 -16.37
CA ASP A 529 3.70 14.21 -15.52
C ASP A 529 4.88 13.80 -14.61
N LEU A 530 5.50 12.65 -14.86
CA LEU A 530 6.59 12.04 -14.08
C LEU A 530 6.19 11.55 -12.69
N SER A 531 4.93 11.73 -12.27
CA SER A 531 4.47 11.15 -11.01
C SER A 531 4.44 9.63 -11.09
N LEU A 532 4.74 8.98 -9.96
CA LEU A 532 4.57 7.54 -9.80
C LEU A 532 3.18 7.25 -9.25
N LYS A 533 2.53 6.24 -9.81
CA LYS A 533 1.24 5.73 -9.31
C LYS A 533 1.35 4.25 -9.01
N ARG A 534 1.01 3.88 -7.77
CA ARG A 534 0.72 2.49 -7.40
C ARG A 534 -0.56 2.01 -8.09
N LEU A 535 -0.48 0.93 -8.85
CA LEU A 535 -1.61 0.26 -9.49
C LEU A 535 -2.17 -0.88 -8.62
N LYS A 536 -1.30 -1.51 -7.82
CA LYS A 536 -1.62 -2.59 -6.88
C LYS A 536 -0.71 -2.49 -5.66
#